data_AF-A0AAU1W431-F1
#
_entry.id   AF-A0AAU1W431-F1
#
_cell.length_a   1.000
_cell.length_b   1.000
_cell.length_c   1.000
_cell.angle_alpha   90.00
_cell.angle_beta   90.00
_cell.angle_gamma   90.00
#
_symmetry.space_group_name_H-M   'P 1'
#
loop_
_entity.id
_entity.type
_entity.pdbx_description
1 polymer ?
#
loop_
_entity_poly.entity_id
_entity_poly.type
_entity_poly.pdbx_seq_one_letter_code
_entity_poly.pdbx_strand_id
1 'polypeptide(L)'
;MSTTLPTSDRPTSEHPSLCQVAFSVIDLARTERWFREGLGFWPAGGARALMRGPLASAVQGLPRVASTCRWLVGRNEWFQLEMFQFERPLARLMPPDRTPSDIGYARIGVWVADFDETLIRLARLASRPLTAPVGPPGARRACVRNPDGVFVEIMEDDPLGGAAGSTGRATCSVALRSVTLSVPDLARSAAFFDGLGLARSAAALRAPEHESLWALPGAQTRSAVYLAGDVLVEVVQYLDPVGRDRPADHRISDQGILNMAFGARSRRDHDDLYQRACRAGAVPNTKPRHLPGAGVVYVNDPQQFSVELLWMSAKSDKHWGFTAKPADRRPKADTHAIEQTVRIAAPVQATWDVITDHDNMASWLGIGSARRIVNGTPGRDGRGSQRLLKLPGTTATEQVVTFEPPTTYRYRVINGSPFVCHQGEISLRADGDETELTWTIRFRPKVVGSGGLLRIALSVALGRVLRSGLKPHVEIGHATHAGHTTSPEDGPSAPTR
;
A
#
# COMPACT_ATOMS: atom_id res chain seq x y z
N MET A 1 16.42 -8.23 -56.02
CA MET A 1 15.09 -7.79 -55.57
C MET A 1 14.91 -8.21 -54.12
N SER A 2 15.14 -7.29 -53.19
CA SER A 2 15.01 -7.52 -51.75
C SER A 2 13.82 -6.69 -51.28
N THR A 3 12.73 -7.37 -50.92
CA THR A 3 11.46 -6.75 -50.56
C THR A 3 11.51 -6.41 -49.07
N THR A 4 11.79 -5.15 -48.76
CA THR A 4 11.65 -4.58 -47.42
C THR A 4 10.18 -4.57 -47.04
N LEU A 5 9.80 -5.36 -46.04
CA LEU A 5 8.49 -5.27 -45.40
C LEU A 5 8.39 -3.89 -44.70
N PRO A 6 7.27 -3.16 -44.85
CA PRO A 6 7.09 -1.88 -44.18
C PRO A 6 6.95 -2.13 -42.68
N THR A 7 7.76 -1.40 -41.90
CA THR A 7 7.52 -1.17 -40.47
C THR A 7 6.11 -0.61 -40.32
N SER A 8 5.24 -1.31 -39.58
CA SER A 8 3.92 -0.80 -39.28
C SER A 8 4.06 0.44 -38.38
N ASP A 9 3.87 1.62 -38.94
CA ASP A 9 3.48 2.79 -38.16
C ASP A 9 2.12 2.47 -37.54
N ARG A 10 2.13 2.10 -36.25
CA ARG A 10 0.89 2.06 -35.48
C ARG A 10 0.34 3.49 -35.44
N PRO A 11 -0.95 3.71 -35.67
CA PRO A 11 -1.55 5.02 -35.47
C PRO A 11 -1.27 5.48 -34.04
N THR A 12 -0.71 6.68 -33.89
CA THR A 12 -0.64 7.39 -32.62
C THR A 12 -2.05 7.45 -32.06
N SER A 13 -2.29 6.87 -30.88
CA SER A 13 -3.59 7.01 -30.24
C SER A 13 -3.88 8.50 -30.08
N GLU A 14 -5.00 8.94 -30.63
CA GLU A 14 -5.41 10.35 -30.61
C GLU A 14 -5.54 10.88 -29.17
N HIS A 15 -5.71 9.96 -28.21
CA HIS A 15 -5.85 10.21 -26.78
C HIS A 15 -4.64 9.70 -25.97
N PRO A 16 -4.26 10.40 -24.88
CA PRO A 16 -3.27 9.93 -23.91
C PRO A 16 -3.68 8.60 -23.26
N SER A 17 -2.72 7.68 -23.10
CA SER A 17 -2.94 6.41 -22.40
C SER A 17 -2.48 6.50 -20.95
N LEU A 18 -3.31 6.03 -20.02
CA LEU A 18 -2.88 5.84 -18.64
C LEU A 18 -2.01 4.58 -18.57
N CYS A 19 -0.72 4.77 -18.32
CA CYS A 19 0.26 3.70 -18.35
C CYS A 19 0.77 3.31 -16.95
N GLN A 20 0.36 4.03 -15.90
CA GLN A 20 0.80 3.73 -14.55
C GLN A 20 -0.17 4.20 -13.47
N VAL A 21 -0.27 3.42 -12.39
CA VAL A 21 -0.77 3.87 -11.09
C VAL A 21 0.30 3.60 -10.05
N ALA A 22 0.72 4.64 -9.32
CA ALA A 22 1.73 4.52 -8.28
C ALA A 22 1.11 4.51 -6.88
N PHE A 23 1.72 3.78 -5.97
CA PHE A 23 1.32 3.63 -4.58
C PHE A 23 2.47 4.04 -3.67
N SER A 24 2.18 4.79 -2.63
CA SER A 24 3.05 4.93 -1.47
C SER A 24 2.65 3.89 -0.42
N VAL A 25 3.54 2.94 -0.17
CA VAL A 25 3.29 1.74 0.65
C VAL A 25 4.19 1.72 1.88
N ILE A 26 3.70 1.14 2.98
CA ILE A 26 4.44 1.08 4.24
C ILE A 26 5.42 -0.10 4.27
N ASP A 27 5.01 -1.21 3.67
CA ASP A 27 5.79 -2.44 3.55
C ASP A 27 5.71 -2.99 2.14
N LEU A 28 6.75 -2.70 1.36
CA LEU A 28 6.83 -3.03 -0.05
C LEU A 28 6.75 -4.53 -0.32
N ALA A 29 7.26 -5.36 0.60
CA ALA A 29 7.20 -6.81 0.42
C ALA A 29 5.77 -7.32 0.61
N ARG A 30 5.06 -6.82 1.62
CA ARG A 30 3.67 -7.21 1.92
C ARG A 30 2.72 -6.77 0.83
N THR A 31 2.78 -5.51 0.41
CA THR A 31 1.84 -4.98 -0.60
C THR A 31 2.11 -5.57 -1.98
N GLU A 32 3.37 -5.70 -2.40
CA GLU A 32 3.67 -6.37 -3.67
C GLU A 32 3.20 -7.82 -3.68
N ARG A 33 3.45 -8.57 -2.60
CA ARG A 33 2.96 -9.95 -2.45
C ARG A 33 1.45 -10.02 -2.59
N TRP A 34 0.72 -9.05 -2.02
CA TRP A 34 -0.73 -9.00 -2.10
C TRP A 34 -1.25 -8.85 -3.54
N PHE A 35 -0.68 -7.92 -4.32
CA PHE A 35 -1.06 -7.78 -5.72
C PHE A 35 -0.63 -8.98 -6.58
N ARG A 36 0.54 -9.57 -6.32
CA ARG A 36 1.06 -10.71 -7.09
C ARG A 36 0.33 -12.02 -6.79
N GLU A 37 0.22 -12.40 -5.52
CA GLU A 37 -0.35 -13.68 -5.10
C GLU A 37 -1.86 -13.62 -4.96
N GLY A 38 -2.41 -12.49 -4.49
CA GLY A 38 -3.85 -12.29 -4.32
C GLY A 38 -4.55 -12.07 -5.65
N LEU A 39 -4.12 -11.07 -6.42
CA LEU A 39 -4.77 -10.70 -7.67
C LEU A 39 -4.20 -11.43 -8.90
N GLY A 40 -2.89 -11.73 -8.91
CA GLY A 40 -2.23 -12.41 -10.03
C GLY A 40 -1.37 -11.52 -10.91
N PHE A 41 -1.06 -10.30 -10.49
CA PHE A 41 -0.13 -9.43 -11.22
C PHE A 41 1.27 -10.04 -11.28
N TRP A 42 2.03 -9.71 -12.33
CA TRP A 42 3.38 -10.25 -12.51
C TRP A 42 4.49 -9.28 -12.11
N PRO A 43 5.58 -9.76 -11.50
CA PRO A 43 6.78 -8.95 -11.29
C PRO A 43 7.31 -8.32 -12.57
N ALA A 44 7.75 -7.07 -12.51
CA ALA A 44 8.39 -6.39 -13.64
C ALA A 44 9.71 -5.66 -13.28
N GLY A 45 10.27 -5.96 -12.11
CA GLY A 45 11.51 -5.36 -11.62
C GLY A 45 11.25 -4.21 -10.64
N GLY A 46 12.13 -3.22 -10.66
CA GLY A 46 12.02 -2.03 -9.82
C GLY A 46 13.31 -1.23 -9.85
N ALA A 47 13.32 -0.11 -9.14
CA ALA A 47 14.50 0.72 -8.99
C ALA A 47 14.64 1.24 -7.56
N ARG A 48 15.89 1.27 -7.08
CA ARG A 48 16.26 1.93 -5.82
C ARG A 48 17.23 3.09 -6.03
N ALA A 49 18.19 2.94 -6.94
CA ALA A 49 19.18 3.97 -7.23
C ALA A 49 18.58 5.20 -7.91
N LEU A 50 17.62 5.00 -8.83
CA LEU A 50 16.93 6.09 -9.53
C LEU A 50 15.86 6.78 -8.67
N MET A 51 15.41 6.13 -7.59
CA MET A 51 14.33 6.61 -6.72
C MET A 51 14.85 7.37 -5.51
N ARG A 52 15.96 8.09 -5.68
CA ARG A 52 16.59 8.88 -4.62
C ARG A 52 17.44 10.02 -5.18
N GLY A 53 17.67 11.02 -4.34
CA GLY A 53 18.56 12.14 -4.64
C GLY A 53 17.85 13.36 -5.25
N PRO A 54 18.62 14.37 -5.71
CA PRO A 54 18.08 15.67 -6.12
C PRO A 54 17.11 15.59 -7.30
N LEU A 55 17.40 14.74 -8.29
CA LEU A 55 16.53 14.57 -9.46
C LEU A 55 15.17 13.99 -9.06
N ALA A 56 15.16 12.89 -8.29
CA ALA A 56 13.93 12.29 -7.77
C ALA A 56 13.14 13.27 -6.89
N SER A 57 13.85 14.07 -6.08
CA SER A 57 13.26 15.11 -5.25
C SER A 57 12.55 16.20 -6.07
N ALA A 58 13.22 16.68 -7.12
CA ALA A 58 12.68 17.71 -8.01
C ALA A 58 11.49 17.20 -8.84
N VAL A 59 11.56 15.97 -9.34
CA VAL A 59 10.44 15.36 -10.09
C VAL A 59 9.24 15.17 -9.18
N GLN A 60 9.42 14.59 -8.00
CA GLN A 60 8.31 14.28 -7.08
C GLN A 60 7.81 15.48 -6.27
N GLY A 61 8.49 16.64 -6.33
CA GLY A 61 8.13 17.79 -5.50
C GLY A 61 8.31 17.53 -3.99
N LEU A 62 9.24 16.65 -3.62
CA LEU A 62 9.47 16.23 -2.24
C LEU A 62 10.92 16.47 -1.82
N PRO A 63 11.19 16.88 -0.57
CA PRO A 63 12.55 17.14 -0.12
C PRO A 63 13.31 15.85 0.18
N ARG A 64 14.55 15.75 -0.33
CA ARG A 64 15.52 14.69 0.00
C ARG A 64 14.95 13.27 -0.19
N VAL A 65 14.27 13.05 -1.31
CA VAL A 65 13.63 11.77 -1.64
C VAL A 65 14.63 10.63 -1.55
N ALA A 66 14.21 9.58 -0.87
CA ALA A 66 14.84 8.27 -0.91
C ALA A 66 13.77 7.19 -0.74
N SER A 67 13.63 6.30 -1.72
CA SER A 67 12.67 5.21 -1.68
C SER A 67 13.19 3.97 -2.41
N THR A 68 12.45 2.87 -2.29
CA THR A 68 12.58 1.69 -3.16
C THR A 68 11.27 1.53 -3.92
N CYS A 69 11.36 1.42 -5.25
CA CYS A 69 10.21 1.14 -6.10
C CYS A 69 10.25 -0.30 -6.61
N ARG A 70 9.08 -0.96 -6.66
CA ARG A 70 8.86 -2.21 -7.40
C ARG A 70 7.72 -2.05 -8.39
N TRP A 71 7.85 -2.74 -9.51
CA TRP A 71 6.89 -2.74 -10.61
C TRP A 71 6.16 -4.06 -10.70
N LEU A 72 4.86 -3.98 -11.00
CA LEU A 72 4.04 -5.10 -11.40
C LEU A 72 3.31 -4.80 -12.71
N VAL A 73 3.06 -5.81 -13.54
CA VAL A 73 2.29 -5.70 -14.79
C VAL A 73 1.12 -6.66 -14.79
N GLY A 74 0.01 -6.23 -15.39
CA GLY A 74 -1.18 -7.04 -15.62
C GLY A 74 -1.33 -7.45 -17.08
N ARG A 75 -2.54 -7.87 -17.43
CA ARG A 75 -2.98 -8.19 -18.80
C ARG A 75 -2.89 -6.99 -19.75
N ASN A 76 -3.06 -5.76 -19.22
CA ASN A 76 -2.97 -4.51 -19.97
C ASN A 76 -1.75 -4.46 -20.90
N GLU A 77 -1.89 -3.90 -22.10
CA GLU A 77 -0.81 -3.90 -23.10
C GLU A 77 0.40 -3.09 -22.62
N TRP A 78 0.16 -1.84 -22.22
CA TRP A 78 1.20 -0.90 -21.77
C TRP A 78 0.79 -0.18 -20.49
N PHE A 79 0.85 -0.92 -19.39
CA PHE A 79 0.51 -0.42 -18.06
C PHE A 79 1.35 -1.10 -16.98
N GLN A 80 1.67 -0.38 -15.91
CA GLN A 80 2.33 -0.92 -14.71
C GLN A 80 1.75 -0.36 -13.41
N LEU A 81 1.77 -1.18 -12.35
CA LEU A 81 1.66 -0.68 -10.99
C LEU A 81 3.05 -0.34 -10.47
N GLU A 82 3.19 0.84 -9.86
CA GLU A 82 4.39 1.29 -9.18
C GLU A 82 4.18 1.29 -7.66
N MET A 83 5.08 0.69 -6.89
CA MET A 83 4.97 0.68 -5.42
C MET A 83 6.23 1.24 -4.78
N PHE A 84 6.10 2.36 -4.10
CA PHE A 84 7.17 3.07 -3.42
C PHE A 84 7.09 2.88 -1.91
N GLN A 85 8.13 2.29 -1.32
CA GLN A 85 8.37 2.43 0.12
C GLN A 85 9.38 3.55 0.35
N PHE A 86 8.89 4.66 0.91
CA PHE A 86 9.70 5.83 1.20
C PHE A 86 10.50 5.66 2.49
N GLU A 87 11.78 5.95 2.39
CA GLU A 87 12.71 6.14 3.51
C GLU A 87 12.72 7.62 3.91
N ARG A 88 12.60 8.51 2.92
CA ARG A 88 12.55 9.97 3.10
C ARG A 88 11.72 10.63 1.99
N PRO A 89 10.86 11.60 2.33
CA PRO A 89 10.25 11.73 3.65
C PRO A 89 9.47 10.45 4.00
N LEU A 90 9.41 10.07 5.28
CA LEU A 90 8.62 8.89 5.68
C LEU A 90 7.13 9.13 5.39
N ALA A 91 6.49 8.13 4.79
CA ALA A 91 5.06 8.13 4.50
C ALA A 91 4.23 8.27 5.77
N ARG A 92 3.30 9.23 5.84
CA ARG A 92 2.29 9.28 6.90
C ARG A 92 1.30 8.13 6.71
N LEU A 93 0.85 7.50 7.80
CA LEU A 93 -0.16 6.46 7.70
C LEU A 93 -1.50 7.05 7.24
N MET A 94 -2.20 6.30 6.40
CA MET A 94 -3.57 6.61 6.01
C MET A 94 -4.47 6.59 7.26
N PRO A 95 -5.36 7.57 7.48
CA PRO A 95 -6.33 7.51 8.57
C PRO A 95 -7.16 6.21 8.50
N PRO A 96 -7.38 5.51 9.63
CA PRO A 96 -8.09 4.22 9.62
C PRO A 96 -9.55 4.37 9.20
N ASP A 97 -10.15 5.52 9.47
CA ASP A 97 -11.49 5.94 9.11
C ASP A 97 -11.55 6.60 7.71
N ARG A 98 -10.49 6.53 6.90
CA ARG A 98 -10.50 7.07 5.54
C ARG A 98 -11.51 6.33 4.67
N THR A 99 -12.43 7.08 4.08
CA THR A 99 -13.46 6.59 3.15
C THR A 99 -13.10 6.91 1.69
N PRO A 100 -13.80 6.32 0.70
CA PRO A 100 -13.65 6.72 -0.70
C PRO A 100 -14.15 8.13 -1.01
N SER A 101 -14.98 8.73 -0.16
CA SER A 101 -15.47 10.10 -0.36
C SER A 101 -14.42 11.14 -0.02
N ASP A 102 -13.51 10.85 0.92
CA ASP A 102 -12.39 11.74 1.26
C ASP A 102 -11.57 12.14 0.04
N ILE A 103 -11.23 13.43 -0.04
CA ILE A 103 -10.61 14.03 -1.23
C ILE A 103 -9.24 13.39 -1.53
N GLY A 104 -9.04 13.00 -2.79
CA GLY A 104 -7.83 12.33 -3.27
C GLY A 104 -8.11 11.03 -4.01
N TYR A 105 -7.02 10.37 -4.42
CA TYR A 105 -7.09 9.07 -5.08
C TYR A 105 -7.71 8.04 -4.13
N ALA A 106 -8.85 7.48 -4.52
CA ALA A 106 -9.71 6.74 -3.62
C ALA A 106 -9.62 5.22 -3.83
N ARG A 107 -9.63 4.78 -5.08
CA ARG A 107 -9.86 3.37 -5.43
C ARG A 107 -9.21 2.99 -6.76
N ILE A 108 -8.92 1.71 -6.91
CA ILE A 108 -8.69 1.07 -8.21
C ILE A 108 -9.73 -0.01 -8.47
N GLY A 109 -10.06 -0.26 -9.73
CA GLY A 109 -10.86 -1.40 -10.18
C GLY A 109 -10.00 -2.35 -11.01
N VAL A 110 -10.14 -3.65 -10.73
CA VAL A 110 -9.44 -4.71 -11.45
C VAL A 110 -10.43 -5.74 -11.98
N TRP A 111 -10.30 -6.06 -13.26
CA TRP A 111 -10.93 -7.24 -13.82
C TRP A 111 -10.08 -8.47 -13.50
N VAL A 112 -10.73 -9.58 -13.15
CA VAL A 112 -10.08 -10.86 -12.88
C VAL A 112 -10.69 -11.99 -13.68
N ALA A 113 -9.86 -12.90 -14.18
CA ALA A 113 -10.29 -14.02 -15.01
C ALA A 113 -11.08 -15.08 -14.23
N ASP A 114 -10.77 -15.24 -12.93
CA ASP A 114 -11.48 -16.15 -12.03
C ASP A 114 -11.78 -15.40 -10.72
N PHE A 115 -13.05 -15.06 -10.54
CA PHE A 115 -13.52 -14.25 -9.42
C PHE A 115 -13.40 -15.00 -8.09
N ASP A 116 -13.85 -16.26 -8.05
CA ASP A 116 -13.90 -17.05 -6.82
C ASP A 116 -12.49 -17.45 -6.35
N GLU A 117 -11.62 -17.91 -7.25
CA GLU A 117 -10.22 -18.21 -6.90
C GLU A 117 -9.48 -16.95 -6.46
N THR A 118 -9.78 -15.79 -7.05
CA THR A 118 -9.21 -14.51 -6.58
C THR A 118 -9.63 -14.21 -5.14
N LEU A 119 -10.92 -14.35 -4.80
CA LEU A 119 -11.38 -14.14 -3.43
C LEU A 119 -10.75 -15.13 -2.44
N ILE A 120 -10.54 -16.39 -2.84
CA ILE A 120 -9.84 -17.40 -2.03
C ILE A 120 -8.38 -16.99 -1.77
N ARG A 121 -7.65 -16.58 -2.81
CA ARG A 121 -6.26 -16.11 -2.69
C ARG A 121 -6.14 -14.87 -1.80
N LEU A 122 -7.05 -13.92 -1.94
CA LEU A 122 -7.11 -12.73 -1.09
C LEU A 122 -7.42 -13.07 0.37
N ALA A 123 -8.34 -14.00 0.62
CA ALA A 123 -8.67 -14.45 1.98
C ALA A 123 -7.47 -15.11 2.67
N ARG A 124 -6.65 -15.89 1.95
CA ARG A 124 -5.37 -16.45 2.46
C ARG A 124 -4.35 -15.38 2.86
N LEU A 125 -4.50 -14.16 2.33
CA LEU A 125 -3.69 -12.98 2.66
C LEU A 125 -4.39 -12.04 3.64
N ALA A 126 -5.36 -12.55 4.40
CA ALA A 126 -6.16 -11.81 5.39
C ALA A 126 -6.92 -10.61 4.80
N SER A 127 -7.28 -10.67 3.52
CA SER A 127 -8.07 -9.63 2.84
C SER A 127 -9.39 -10.21 2.37
N ARG A 128 -10.46 -9.94 3.13
CA ARG A 128 -11.81 -10.39 2.80
C ARG A 128 -12.63 -9.23 2.21
N PRO A 129 -13.63 -9.52 1.37
CA PRO A 129 -14.60 -8.52 0.92
C PRO A 129 -15.20 -7.75 2.10
N LEU A 130 -15.39 -6.45 1.93
CA LEU A 130 -16.01 -5.55 2.91
C LEU A 130 -17.50 -5.87 3.10
N THR A 131 -18.14 -6.34 2.04
CA THR A 131 -19.52 -6.84 2.01
C THR A 131 -19.57 -8.15 1.23
N ALA A 132 -20.72 -8.83 1.23
CA ALA A 132 -20.95 -9.90 0.27
C ALA A 132 -20.80 -9.37 -1.18
N PRO A 133 -20.30 -10.19 -2.13
CA PRO A 133 -20.30 -9.83 -3.54
C PRO A 133 -21.71 -9.47 -4.04
N VAL A 134 -21.78 -8.49 -4.95
CA VAL A 134 -23.03 -7.97 -5.52
C VAL A 134 -23.05 -8.24 -7.03
N GLY A 135 -24.23 -8.53 -7.58
CA GLY A 135 -24.44 -8.80 -9.01
C GLY A 135 -24.63 -10.29 -9.34
N PRO A 136 -25.14 -10.61 -10.54
CA PRO A 136 -25.32 -12.00 -10.99
C PRO A 136 -23.96 -12.64 -11.36
N PRO A 137 -23.85 -13.98 -11.35
CA PRO A 137 -22.67 -14.68 -11.84
C PRO A 137 -22.27 -14.23 -13.26
N GLY A 138 -20.99 -13.97 -13.46
CA GLY A 138 -20.43 -13.39 -14.70
C GLY A 138 -20.33 -11.86 -14.68
N ALA A 139 -20.97 -11.18 -13.73
CA ALA A 139 -20.93 -9.72 -13.56
C ALA A 139 -20.85 -9.31 -12.08
N ARG A 140 -20.30 -10.19 -11.22
CA ARG A 140 -20.15 -9.90 -9.79
C ARG A 140 -19.10 -8.82 -9.56
N ARG A 141 -19.33 -8.03 -8.52
CA ARG A 141 -18.41 -7.04 -7.96
C ARG A 141 -18.17 -7.36 -6.48
N ALA A 142 -16.94 -7.16 -6.02
CA ALA A 142 -16.61 -7.16 -4.60
C ALA A 142 -15.58 -6.05 -4.33
N CYS A 143 -15.51 -5.53 -3.10
CA CYS A 143 -14.46 -4.59 -2.73
C CYS A 143 -13.68 -5.09 -1.52
N VAL A 144 -12.35 -4.99 -1.59
CA VAL A 144 -11.41 -5.33 -0.52
C VAL A 144 -10.52 -4.13 -0.22
N ARG A 145 -9.86 -4.15 0.93
CA ARG A 145 -8.76 -3.23 1.24
C ARG A 145 -7.44 -3.94 0.98
N ASN A 146 -6.53 -3.30 0.26
CA ASN A 146 -5.15 -3.80 0.19
C ASN A 146 -4.44 -3.60 1.55
N PRO A 147 -3.21 -4.12 1.74
CA PRO A 147 -2.47 -4.01 3.00
C PRO A 147 -2.22 -2.57 3.48
N ASP A 148 -2.31 -1.59 2.59
CA ASP A 148 -2.12 -0.16 2.87
C ASP A 148 -3.43 0.61 3.07
N GLY A 149 -4.58 -0.06 2.98
CA GLY A 149 -5.91 0.53 3.13
C GLY A 149 -6.48 1.13 1.85
N VAL A 150 -5.87 0.98 0.68
CA VAL A 150 -6.49 1.41 -0.58
C VAL A 150 -7.64 0.46 -0.92
N PHE A 151 -8.77 1.02 -1.34
CA PHE A 151 -9.90 0.23 -1.84
C PHE A 151 -9.56 -0.37 -3.20
N VAL A 152 -9.86 -1.66 -3.36
CA VAL A 152 -9.69 -2.39 -4.63
C VAL A 152 -11.01 -3.07 -4.94
N GLU A 153 -11.66 -2.62 -6.01
CA GLU A 153 -12.84 -3.27 -6.57
C GLU A 153 -12.41 -4.42 -7.48
N ILE A 154 -12.95 -5.61 -7.23
CA ILE A 154 -12.77 -6.83 -8.00
C ILE A 154 -13.99 -6.97 -8.90
N MET A 155 -13.74 -7.15 -10.20
CA MET A 155 -14.73 -7.17 -11.27
C MET A 155 -14.68 -8.50 -12.01
N GLU A 156 -15.83 -9.19 -12.10
CA GLU A 156 -15.95 -10.42 -12.89
C GLU A 156 -16.14 -10.12 -14.39
N ASP A 157 -16.99 -9.15 -14.71
CA ASP A 157 -17.15 -8.59 -16.06
C ASP A 157 -16.12 -7.47 -16.31
N ASP A 158 -15.61 -7.43 -17.54
CA ASP A 158 -14.72 -6.37 -17.98
C ASP A 158 -15.55 -5.11 -18.37
N PRO A 159 -15.43 -3.97 -17.66
CA PRO A 159 -16.22 -2.77 -17.95
C PRO A 159 -15.89 -2.11 -19.29
N LEU A 160 -14.80 -2.50 -19.95
CA LEU A 160 -14.48 -2.07 -21.31
C LEU A 160 -15.10 -2.98 -22.39
N GLY A 161 -15.82 -4.03 -21.98
CA GLY A 161 -16.37 -5.07 -22.85
C GLY A 161 -15.28 -5.89 -23.55
N GLY A 162 -15.70 -6.90 -24.33
CA GLY A 162 -14.78 -7.68 -25.17
C GLY A 162 -14.17 -6.90 -26.35
N ALA A 163 -14.67 -5.68 -26.62
CA ALA A 163 -14.30 -4.86 -27.78
C ALA A 163 -12.98 -4.10 -27.62
N ALA A 164 -12.58 -3.76 -26.38
CA ALA A 164 -11.20 -3.39 -26.07
C ALA A 164 -10.44 -4.66 -25.69
N GLY A 165 -10.43 -5.65 -26.59
CA GLY A 165 -9.69 -6.89 -26.40
C GLY A 165 -8.24 -6.54 -26.12
N SER A 166 -7.83 -6.54 -24.85
CA SER A 166 -6.44 -6.31 -24.50
C SER A 166 -5.65 -7.47 -25.10
N THR A 167 -5.04 -7.26 -26.26
CA THR A 167 -4.09 -8.18 -26.90
C THR A 167 -2.77 -8.25 -26.14
N GLY A 168 -2.70 -7.61 -24.96
CA GLY A 168 -1.55 -7.61 -24.07
C GLY A 168 -1.23 -9.00 -23.52
N ARG A 169 -0.96 -9.10 -22.23
CA ARG A 169 -0.50 -10.36 -21.63
C ARG A 169 -1.68 -11.31 -21.40
N ALA A 170 -2.18 -11.93 -22.46
CA ALA A 170 -3.42 -12.72 -22.45
C ALA A 170 -3.43 -13.90 -21.45
N THR A 171 -2.27 -14.35 -20.98
CA THR A 171 -2.13 -15.39 -19.94
C THR A 171 -2.09 -14.83 -18.51
N CYS A 172 -2.02 -13.50 -18.34
CA CYS A 172 -2.18 -12.86 -17.04
C CYS A 172 -3.68 -12.76 -16.69
N SER A 173 -4.02 -13.21 -15.49
CA SER A 173 -5.41 -13.37 -15.02
C SER A 173 -6.03 -12.10 -14.42
N VAL A 174 -5.33 -10.96 -14.50
CA VAL A 174 -5.80 -9.69 -13.94
C VAL A 174 -5.46 -8.52 -14.86
N ALA A 175 -6.37 -7.56 -14.95
CA ALA A 175 -6.15 -6.29 -15.63
C ALA A 175 -6.59 -5.13 -14.72
N LEU A 176 -5.82 -4.03 -14.71
CA LEU A 176 -6.35 -2.78 -14.16
C LEU A 176 -7.40 -2.23 -15.15
N ARG A 177 -8.56 -1.84 -14.63
CA ARG A 177 -9.66 -1.29 -15.44
C ARG A 177 -10.11 0.08 -15.01
N SER A 178 -9.90 0.46 -13.75
CA SER A 178 -10.18 1.82 -13.34
C SER A 178 -9.25 2.35 -12.27
N VAL A 179 -9.10 3.67 -12.26
CA VAL A 179 -8.64 4.46 -11.11
C VAL A 179 -9.69 5.53 -10.83
N THR A 180 -10.05 5.69 -9.55
CA THR A 180 -11.05 6.66 -9.10
C THR A 180 -10.39 7.76 -8.28
N LEU A 181 -10.63 9.01 -8.66
CA LEU A 181 -10.20 10.22 -7.97
C LEU A 181 -11.42 10.93 -7.36
N SER A 182 -11.47 11.04 -6.03
CA SER A 182 -12.46 11.87 -5.33
C SER A 182 -12.01 13.33 -5.32
N VAL A 183 -12.85 14.24 -5.83
CA VAL A 183 -12.53 15.65 -6.04
C VAL A 183 -13.56 16.56 -5.36
N PRO A 184 -13.14 17.75 -4.88
CA PRO A 184 -14.07 18.67 -4.25
C PRO A 184 -14.94 19.40 -5.28
N ASP A 185 -14.46 19.56 -6.53
CA ASP A 185 -15.18 20.18 -7.64
C ASP A 185 -15.02 19.33 -8.92
N LEU A 186 -16.11 18.70 -9.38
CA LEU A 186 -16.08 17.88 -10.59
C LEU A 186 -15.78 18.70 -11.84
N ALA A 187 -16.33 19.91 -11.97
CA ALA A 187 -16.21 20.70 -13.19
C ALA A 187 -14.76 21.11 -13.45
N ARG A 188 -14.02 21.48 -12.38
CA ARG A 188 -12.60 21.85 -12.49
C ARG A 188 -11.71 20.68 -12.88
N SER A 189 -11.91 19.49 -12.30
CA SER A 189 -11.14 18.31 -12.72
C SER A 189 -11.56 17.81 -14.09
N ALA A 190 -12.86 17.84 -14.44
CA ALA A 190 -13.32 17.48 -15.77
C ALA A 190 -12.69 18.37 -16.84
N ALA A 191 -12.65 19.69 -16.63
CA ALA A 191 -11.97 20.63 -17.54
C ALA A 191 -10.47 20.31 -17.71
N PHE A 192 -9.79 19.86 -16.64
CA PHE A 192 -8.41 19.43 -16.72
C PHE A 192 -8.23 18.17 -17.59
N PHE A 193 -9.02 17.11 -17.36
CA PHE A 193 -8.93 15.86 -18.13
C PHE A 193 -9.41 16.02 -19.58
N ASP A 194 -10.45 16.82 -19.82
CA ASP A 194 -10.87 17.21 -21.16
C ASP A 194 -9.72 17.97 -21.87
N GLY A 195 -9.09 18.94 -21.19
CA GLY A 195 -7.97 19.72 -21.70
C GLY A 195 -6.69 18.90 -21.94
N LEU A 196 -6.49 17.82 -21.18
CA LEU A 196 -5.42 16.84 -21.41
C LEU A 196 -5.64 16.05 -22.72
N GLY A 197 -6.88 16.00 -23.20
CA GLY A 197 -7.31 15.32 -24.42
C GLY A 197 -7.81 13.91 -24.19
N LEU A 198 -8.31 13.56 -23.00
CA LEU A 198 -8.93 12.25 -22.76
C LEU A 198 -10.34 12.19 -23.36
N ALA A 199 -10.70 11.04 -23.93
CA ALA A 199 -12.05 10.80 -24.41
C ALA A 199 -12.99 10.50 -23.24
N ARG A 200 -14.16 11.16 -23.18
CA ARG A 200 -15.21 10.79 -22.22
C ARG A 200 -15.81 9.43 -22.58
N SER A 201 -16.17 8.66 -21.58
CA SER A 201 -16.74 7.32 -21.70
C SER A 201 -18.10 7.25 -21.02
N ALA A 202 -19.01 6.46 -21.60
CA ALA A 202 -20.30 6.13 -21.01
C ALA A 202 -20.25 4.89 -20.11
N ALA A 203 -19.07 4.30 -19.88
CA ALA A 203 -18.91 3.11 -19.07
C ALA A 203 -19.43 3.34 -17.63
N ALA A 204 -20.29 2.43 -17.17
CA ALA A 204 -20.87 2.48 -15.83
C ALA A 204 -19.94 1.81 -14.81
N LEU A 205 -19.00 2.57 -14.25
CA LEU A 205 -18.11 2.11 -13.16
C LEU A 205 -18.80 2.10 -11.77
N ARG A 206 -20.02 2.64 -11.71
CA ARG A 206 -20.75 2.89 -10.47
C ARG A 206 -22.24 2.75 -10.74
N ALA A 207 -22.89 1.91 -9.94
CA ALA A 207 -24.33 1.85 -9.80
C ALA A 207 -24.67 2.15 -8.32
N PRO A 208 -25.89 2.60 -7.99
CA PRO A 208 -26.26 2.91 -6.60
C PRO A 208 -25.97 1.77 -5.61
N GLU A 209 -26.16 0.52 -6.03
CA GLU A 209 -25.84 -0.66 -5.22
C GLU A 209 -24.33 -0.85 -4.96
N HIS A 210 -23.46 -0.38 -5.86
CA HIS A 210 -22.00 -0.54 -5.72
C HIS A 210 -21.42 0.33 -4.62
N GLU A 211 -22.06 1.45 -4.27
CA GLU A 211 -21.58 2.31 -3.16
C GLU A 211 -21.48 1.57 -1.83
N SER A 212 -22.37 0.59 -1.63
CA SER A 212 -22.36 -0.26 -0.43
C SER A 212 -21.10 -1.13 -0.36
N LEU A 213 -20.52 -1.54 -1.49
CA LEU A 213 -19.32 -2.38 -1.53
C LEU A 213 -18.13 -1.72 -0.81
N TRP A 214 -18.06 -0.39 -0.81
CA TRP A 214 -17.00 0.38 -0.15
C TRP A 214 -17.53 1.27 0.99
N ALA A 215 -18.60 0.79 1.64
CA ALA A 215 -19.16 1.35 2.87
C ALA A 215 -19.72 2.78 2.74
N LEU A 216 -20.31 3.12 1.60
CA LEU A 216 -21.00 4.41 1.38
C LEU A 216 -22.46 4.23 0.89
N PRO A 217 -23.29 3.38 1.53
CA PRO A 217 -24.64 3.12 1.05
C PRO A 217 -25.46 4.41 0.91
N GLY A 218 -26.11 4.58 -0.25
CA GLY A 218 -26.95 5.75 -0.53
C GLY A 218 -26.19 7.02 -0.91
N ALA A 219 -24.87 6.96 -1.13
CA ALA A 219 -24.09 8.14 -1.47
C ALA A 219 -24.59 8.84 -2.74
N GLN A 220 -24.73 10.16 -2.65
CA GLN A 220 -25.09 11.02 -3.76
C GLN A 220 -23.83 11.57 -4.40
N THR A 221 -23.65 11.35 -5.70
CA THR A 221 -22.43 11.73 -6.40
C THR A 221 -22.70 12.35 -7.77
N ARG A 222 -21.72 13.10 -8.26
CA ARG A 222 -21.57 13.45 -9.68
C ARG A 222 -20.24 12.87 -10.15
N SER A 223 -20.20 12.33 -11.36
CA SER A 223 -18.96 11.79 -11.89
C SER A 223 -18.78 12.05 -13.38
N ALA A 224 -17.54 11.95 -13.83
CA ALA A 224 -17.15 11.88 -15.23
C ALA A 224 -16.19 10.69 -15.38
N VAL A 225 -16.38 9.90 -16.44
CA VAL A 225 -15.53 8.74 -16.75
C VAL A 225 -14.81 9.01 -18.06
N TYR A 226 -13.53 8.68 -18.11
CA TYR A 226 -12.66 8.89 -19.25
C TYR A 226 -12.01 7.58 -19.68
N LEU A 227 -11.86 7.37 -20.99
CA LEU A 227 -11.05 6.30 -21.55
C LEU A 227 -9.62 6.79 -21.77
N ALA A 228 -8.66 6.12 -21.14
CA ALA A 228 -7.24 6.46 -21.22
C ALA A 228 -6.42 5.22 -21.64
N GLY A 229 -6.59 4.78 -22.90
CA GLY A 229 -6.06 3.51 -23.39
C GLY A 229 -6.97 2.35 -22.98
N ASP A 230 -6.44 1.37 -22.25
CA ASP A 230 -7.19 0.20 -21.75
C ASP A 230 -7.55 0.30 -20.25
N VAL A 231 -7.59 1.53 -19.73
CA VAL A 231 -7.97 1.89 -18.36
C VAL A 231 -8.95 3.07 -18.38
N LEU A 232 -9.94 3.02 -17.49
CA LEU A 232 -10.89 4.10 -17.25
C LEU A 232 -10.42 4.99 -16.09
N VAL A 233 -10.53 6.31 -16.24
CA VAL A 233 -10.33 7.27 -15.15
C VAL A 233 -11.70 7.78 -14.72
N GLU A 234 -12.09 7.47 -13.48
CA GLU A 234 -13.29 8.03 -12.87
C GLU A 234 -12.90 9.23 -12.01
N VAL A 235 -13.52 10.38 -12.27
CA VAL A 235 -13.46 11.56 -11.41
C VAL A 235 -14.83 11.69 -10.76
N VAL A 236 -14.87 11.69 -9.44
CA VAL A 236 -16.12 11.72 -8.67
C VAL A 236 -16.11 12.84 -7.65
N GLN A 237 -17.20 13.58 -7.58
CA GLN A 237 -17.51 14.49 -6.50
C GLN A 237 -18.63 13.88 -5.67
N TYR A 238 -18.37 13.62 -4.39
CA TYR A 238 -19.41 13.19 -3.45
C TYR A 238 -20.14 14.42 -2.91
N LEU A 239 -21.47 14.40 -3.02
CA LEU A 239 -22.37 15.42 -2.51
C LEU A 239 -22.91 15.05 -1.13
N ASP A 240 -23.11 13.76 -0.89
CA ASP A 240 -23.47 13.19 0.41
C ASP A 240 -22.93 11.76 0.51
N PRO A 241 -22.06 11.42 1.49
CA PRO A 241 -21.40 12.35 2.40
C PRO A 241 -20.38 13.22 1.65
N VAL A 242 -20.27 14.50 2.03
CA VAL A 242 -19.21 15.38 1.52
C VAL A 242 -17.85 14.86 1.98
N GLY A 243 -16.91 14.72 1.05
CA GLY A 243 -15.55 14.24 1.32
C GLY A 243 -14.76 15.17 2.22
N ARG A 244 -13.95 14.61 3.13
CA ARG A 244 -13.01 15.43 3.93
C ARG A 244 -11.85 15.89 3.07
N ASP A 245 -11.45 17.14 3.28
CA ASP A 245 -10.30 17.73 2.59
C ASP A 245 -8.99 17.01 2.90
N ARG A 246 -8.05 17.07 1.95
CA ARG A 246 -6.67 16.66 2.21
C ARG A 246 -6.05 17.63 3.23
N PRO A 247 -5.25 17.15 4.19
CA PRO A 247 -4.47 18.02 5.05
C PRO A 247 -3.64 19.02 4.23
N ALA A 248 -3.53 20.26 4.70
CA ALA A 248 -2.76 21.31 4.01
C ALA A 248 -1.29 20.93 3.76
N ASP A 249 -0.74 20.03 4.58
CA ASP A 249 0.61 19.51 4.48
C ASP A 249 0.69 18.11 3.84
N HIS A 250 -0.35 17.70 3.11
CA HIS A 250 -0.40 16.43 2.39
C HIS A 250 0.77 16.29 1.41
N ARG A 251 1.37 15.11 1.37
CA ARG A 251 2.46 14.77 0.46
C ARG A 251 2.08 13.55 -0.37
N ILE A 252 2.57 13.50 -1.61
CA ILE A 252 2.39 12.31 -2.46
C ILE A 252 3.05 11.06 -1.87
N SER A 253 4.03 11.24 -0.97
CA SER A 253 4.64 10.13 -0.22
C SER A 253 3.76 9.59 0.91
N ASP A 254 2.66 10.22 1.29
CA ASP A 254 1.76 9.69 2.32
C ASP A 254 1.04 8.43 1.83
N GLN A 255 0.74 7.50 2.75
CA GLN A 255 0.26 6.16 2.41
C GLN A 255 -1.03 6.21 1.58
N GLY A 256 -1.05 5.50 0.45
CA GLY A 256 -2.18 5.47 -0.47
C GLY A 256 -1.73 5.42 -1.94
N ILE A 257 -2.65 5.74 -2.85
CA ILE A 257 -2.32 5.97 -4.25
C ILE A 257 -1.61 7.33 -4.34
N LEU A 258 -0.39 7.31 -4.87
CA LEU A 258 0.52 8.45 -4.98
C LEU A 258 0.13 9.35 -6.17
N ASN A 259 -0.08 8.74 -7.34
CA ASN A 259 -0.53 9.39 -8.56
C ASN A 259 -1.03 8.36 -9.59
N MET A 260 -1.56 8.87 -10.70
CA MET A 260 -1.65 8.18 -11.98
C MET A 260 -0.69 8.81 -13.00
N ALA A 261 -0.24 8.04 -13.99
CA ALA A 261 0.60 8.56 -15.08
C ALA A 261 -0.01 8.35 -16.46
N PHE A 262 0.09 9.38 -17.29
CA PHE A 262 -0.22 9.35 -18.71
C PHE A 262 1.06 9.26 -19.53
N GLY A 263 1.11 8.26 -20.41
CA GLY A 263 2.29 7.90 -21.17
C GLY A 263 2.18 8.27 -22.64
N ALA A 264 3.31 8.62 -23.24
CA ALA A 264 3.50 8.71 -24.68
C ALA A 264 4.62 7.80 -25.18
N ARG A 265 4.62 7.44 -26.47
CA ARG A 265 5.66 6.59 -27.07
C ARG A 265 6.83 7.37 -27.69
N SER A 266 6.70 8.68 -27.81
CA SER A 266 7.74 9.56 -28.30
C SER A 266 7.91 10.80 -27.41
N ARG A 267 9.07 11.45 -27.50
CA ARG A 267 9.33 12.72 -26.82
C ARG A 267 8.40 13.82 -27.31
N ARG A 268 8.15 13.89 -28.62
CA ARG A 268 7.27 14.89 -29.23
C ARG A 268 5.87 14.84 -28.63
N ASP A 269 5.29 13.65 -28.58
CA ASP A 269 3.94 13.45 -28.05
C ASP A 269 3.86 13.78 -26.54
N HIS A 270 4.95 13.57 -25.80
CA HIS A 270 5.05 13.98 -24.39
C HIS A 270 5.19 15.47 -24.20
N ASP A 271 5.98 16.14 -25.05
CA ASP A 271 6.05 17.60 -25.05
C ASP A 271 4.65 18.19 -25.38
N ASP A 272 3.92 17.62 -26.34
CA ASP A 272 2.54 18.02 -26.67
C ASP A 272 1.58 17.77 -25.50
N LEU A 273 1.65 16.60 -24.86
CA LEU A 273 0.86 16.26 -23.67
C LEU A 273 1.16 17.21 -22.50
N TYR A 274 2.43 17.52 -22.28
CA TYR A 274 2.88 18.48 -21.27
C TYR A 274 2.33 19.89 -21.52
N GLN A 275 2.34 20.36 -22.77
CA GLN A 275 1.75 21.66 -23.13
C GLN A 275 0.23 21.67 -22.96
N ARG A 276 -0.47 20.58 -23.30
CA ARG A 276 -1.90 20.42 -23.00
C ARG A 276 -2.19 20.52 -21.50
N ALA A 277 -1.44 19.80 -20.68
CA ALA A 277 -1.59 19.84 -19.22
C ALA A 277 -1.37 21.27 -18.65
N CYS A 278 -0.32 21.97 -19.10
CA CYS A 278 -0.05 23.35 -18.66
C CYS A 278 -1.16 24.33 -19.10
N ARG A 279 -1.67 24.20 -20.33
CA ARG A 279 -2.81 25.02 -20.81
C ARG A 279 -4.09 24.73 -20.05
N ALA A 280 -4.26 23.49 -19.59
CA ALA A 280 -5.37 23.08 -18.72
C ALA A 280 -5.16 23.50 -17.24
N GLY A 281 -4.13 24.30 -16.95
CA GLY A 281 -3.89 24.91 -15.63
C GLY A 281 -3.02 24.08 -14.69
N ALA A 282 -2.41 22.98 -15.14
CA ALA A 282 -1.51 22.20 -14.30
C ALA A 282 -0.17 22.90 -14.09
N VAL A 283 0.39 22.75 -12.87
CA VAL A 283 1.66 23.34 -12.48
C VAL A 283 2.72 22.25 -12.35
N PRO A 284 3.82 22.29 -13.14
CA PRO A 284 4.87 21.29 -13.05
C PRO A 284 5.73 21.47 -11.81
N ASN A 285 6.12 20.36 -11.17
CA ASN A 285 7.10 20.36 -10.08
C ASN A 285 8.48 20.82 -10.57
N THR A 286 8.81 20.50 -11.83
CA THR A 286 10.07 20.86 -12.48
C THR A 286 9.90 20.81 -14.01
N LYS A 287 10.85 21.37 -14.76
CA LYS A 287 10.88 21.20 -16.23
C LYS A 287 11.00 19.71 -16.61
N PRO A 288 10.40 19.26 -17.74
CA PRO A 288 10.54 17.90 -18.22
C PRO A 288 11.98 17.37 -18.19
N ARG A 289 12.13 16.15 -17.66
CA ARG A 289 13.42 15.48 -17.53
C ARG A 289 13.49 14.35 -18.53
N HIS A 290 14.49 14.40 -19.42
CA HIS A 290 14.68 13.38 -20.45
C HIS A 290 15.95 12.57 -20.15
N LEU A 291 15.83 11.27 -20.32
CA LEU A 291 16.89 10.27 -20.28
C LEU A 291 16.94 9.56 -21.65
N PRO A 292 18.00 8.81 -21.97
CA PRO A 292 18.03 8.02 -23.19
C PRO A 292 16.80 7.09 -23.30
N GLY A 293 15.91 7.37 -24.26
CA GLY A 293 14.72 6.57 -24.56
C GLY A 293 13.57 6.66 -23.54
N ALA A 294 13.59 7.63 -22.63
CA ALA A 294 12.51 7.87 -21.66
C ALA A 294 12.50 9.33 -21.16
N GLY A 295 11.40 9.78 -20.57
CA GLY A 295 11.36 11.04 -19.85
C GLY A 295 10.12 11.19 -18.99
N VAL A 296 10.17 12.13 -18.05
CA VAL A 296 9.18 12.28 -16.99
C VAL A 296 9.05 13.71 -16.53
N VAL A 297 7.83 14.08 -16.15
CA VAL A 297 7.50 15.27 -15.35
C VAL A 297 6.28 14.98 -14.51
N TYR A 298 6.26 15.48 -13.28
CA TYR A 298 5.05 15.48 -12.47
C TYR A 298 4.47 16.89 -12.51
N VAL A 299 3.15 16.94 -12.68
CA VAL A 299 2.36 18.17 -12.64
C VAL A 299 1.30 18.03 -11.57
N ASN A 300 0.91 19.15 -10.98
CA ASN A 300 -0.25 19.21 -10.08
C ASN A 300 -1.39 19.84 -10.86
N ASP A 301 -2.54 19.17 -10.91
CA ASP A 301 -3.73 19.71 -11.56
C ASP A 301 -4.24 20.98 -10.83
N PRO A 302 -5.25 21.68 -11.38
CA PRO A 302 -5.82 22.87 -10.74
C PRO A 302 -6.35 22.67 -9.31
N GLN A 303 -6.56 21.41 -8.88
CA GLN A 303 -7.01 21.02 -7.54
C GLN A 303 -5.90 20.35 -6.72
N GLN A 304 -4.64 20.49 -7.16
CA GLN A 304 -3.42 20.01 -6.51
C GLN A 304 -3.30 18.48 -6.44
N PHE A 305 -3.90 17.75 -7.37
CA PHE A 305 -3.67 16.31 -7.51
C PHE A 305 -2.45 16.07 -8.40
N SER A 306 -1.51 15.26 -7.91
CA SER A 306 -0.30 14.90 -8.65
C SER A 306 -0.65 13.98 -9.82
N VAL A 307 -0.24 14.35 -11.02
CA VAL A 307 -0.34 13.57 -12.26
C VAL A 307 1.04 13.48 -12.88
N GLU A 308 1.47 12.28 -13.24
CA GLU A 308 2.73 12.07 -13.94
C GLU A 308 2.51 12.04 -15.45
N LEU A 309 3.38 12.73 -16.19
CA LEU A 309 3.44 12.67 -17.63
C LEU A 309 4.79 12.08 -18.01
N LEU A 310 4.77 10.95 -18.71
CA LEU A 310 5.99 10.28 -19.11
C LEU A 310 5.99 9.96 -20.61
N TRP A 311 7.17 9.72 -21.15
CA TRP A 311 7.29 9.00 -22.41
C TRP A 311 8.33 7.91 -22.34
N MET A 312 8.14 6.93 -23.21
CA MET A 312 9.04 5.80 -23.31
C MET A 312 9.03 5.19 -24.70
N SER A 313 10.23 5.01 -25.26
CA SER A 313 10.36 4.19 -26.47
C SER A 313 10.06 2.72 -26.15
N ALA A 314 9.50 1.96 -27.08
CA ALA A 314 9.22 0.54 -26.88
C ALA A 314 10.46 -0.29 -26.47
N LYS A 315 11.66 0.12 -26.91
CA LYS A 315 12.94 -0.52 -26.54
C LYS A 315 13.28 -0.36 -25.04
N SER A 316 12.72 0.67 -24.41
CA SER A 316 12.93 1.00 -23.01
C SER A 316 11.99 0.25 -22.06
N ASP A 317 10.90 -0.35 -22.54
CA ASP A 317 9.89 -1.05 -21.73
C ASP A 317 10.52 -2.07 -20.76
N LYS A 318 11.50 -2.84 -21.25
CA LYS A 318 12.22 -3.84 -20.44
C LYS A 318 13.07 -3.25 -19.32
N HIS A 319 13.39 -1.96 -19.34
CA HIS A 319 14.22 -1.32 -18.30
C HIS A 319 13.39 -0.64 -17.21
N TRP A 320 12.14 -0.26 -17.53
CA TRP A 320 11.33 0.62 -16.70
C TRP A 320 10.04 0.01 -16.16
N GLY A 321 9.90 -1.31 -16.24
CA GLY A 321 8.81 -2.02 -15.54
C GLY A 321 7.60 -2.39 -16.41
N PHE A 322 7.65 -2.14 -17.71
CA PHE A 322 6.57 -2.51 -18.64
C PHE A 322 6.71 -3.93 -19.20
N THR A 323 7.67 -4.71 -18.72
CA THR A 323 7.86 -6.11 -19.13
C THR A 323 8.06 -6.97 -17.90
N ALA A 324 7.37 -8.11 -17.87
CA ALA A 324 7.48 -9.06 -16.79
C ALA A 324 8.93 -9.57 -16.66
N LYS A 325 9.36 -9.76 -15.41
CA LYS A 325 10.68 -10.24 -15.04
C LYS A 325 10.57 -11.21 -13.87
N PRO A 326 11.53 -12.12 -13.69
CA PRO A 326 11.63 -12.92 -12.48
C PRO A 326 11.57 -12.08 -11.20
N ALA A 327 10.92 -12.62 -10.16
CA ALA A 327 10.68 -11.96 -8.89
C ALA A 327 11.97 -11.55 -8.13
N ASP A 328 13.06 -12.29 -8.33
CA ASP A 328 14.37 -12.07 -7.72
C ASP A 328 15.13 -10.87 -8.33
N ARG A 329 14.78 -10.43 -9.54
CA ARG A 329 15.35 -9.24 -10.21
C ARG A 329 14.89 -7.92 -9.59
N ARG A 330 13.98 -7.95 -8.63
CA ARG A 330 13.42 -6.75 -7.98
C ARG A 330 14.36 -6.27 -6.88
N PRO A 331 14.50 -4.94 -6.70
CA PRO A 331 15.26 -4.42 -5.56
C PRO A 331 14.57 -4.79 -4.24
N LYS A 332 15.38 -5.02 -3.20
CA LYS A 332 14.90 -5.24 -1.84
C LYS A 332 14.94 -3.93 -1.04
N ALA A 333 13.84 -3.62 -0.34
CA ALA A 333 13.75 -2.46 0.55
C ALA A 333 14.54 -2.72 1.84
N ASP A 334 14.34 -3.89 2.44
CA ASP A 334 15.17 -4.51 3.47
C ASP A 334 16.24 -5.42 2.84
N THR A 335 17.28 -5.79 3.56
CA THR A 335 18.30 -6.75 3.06
C THR A 335 18.61 -7.87 4.03
N HIS A 336 18.15 -7.76 5.27
CA HIS A 336 18.36 -8.73 6.33
C HIS A 336 17.02 -8.97 7.03
N ALA A 337 16.85 -10.20 7.52
CA ALA A 337 15.75 -10.59 8.36
C ALA A 337 16.30 -11.44 9.51
N ILE A 338 15.63 -11.36 10.65
CA ILE A 338 15.75 -12.32 11.75
C ILE A 338 14.35 -12.76 12.15
N GLU A 339 14.28 -13.96 12.68
CA GLU A 339 13.06 -14.54 13.23
C GLU A 339 13.44 -15.28 14.50
N GLN A 340 12.62 -15.15 15.53
CA GLN A 340 12.72 -15.91 16.76
C GLN A 340 11.32 -16.36 17.17
N THR A 341 11.21 -17.61 17.60
CA THR A 341 9.96 -18.20 18.08
C THR A 341 10.14 -18.68 19.51
N VAL A 342 9.11 -18.51 20.33
CA VAL A 342 9.05 -19.00 21.70
C VAL A 342 7.65 -19.53 22.01
N ARG A 343 7.57 -20.60 22.80
CA ARG A 343 6.30 -21.08 23.39
C ARG A 343 6.16 -20.59 24.81
N ILE A 344 5.00 -20.04 25.11
CA ILE A 344 4.66 -19.41 26.40
C ILE A 344 3.48 -20.19 26.97
N ALA A 345 3.61 -20.68 28.20
CA ALA A 345 2.55 -21.39 28.93
C ALA A 345 1.51 -20.41 29.47
N ALA A 346 0.81 -19.73 28.55
CA ALA A 346 -0.30 -18.84 28.82
C ALA A 346 -1.20 -18.73 27.58
N PRO A 347 -2.51 -18.46 27.76
CA PRO A 347 -3.42 -18.19 26.66
C PRO A 347 -2.99 -17.01 25.79
N VAL A 348 -3.43 -17.02 24.52
CA VAL A 348 -3.10 -15.97 23.52
C VAL A 348 -3.46 -14.58 24.02
N GLN A 349 -4.61 -14.44 24.70
CA GLN A 349 -5.05 -13.14 25.22
C GLN A 349 -4.11 -12.59 26.29
N ALA A 350 -3.67 -13.41 27.24
CA ALA A 350 -2.74 -12.97 28.28
C ALA A 350 -1.38 -12.56 27.68
N THR A 351 -0.90 -13.30 26.69
CA THR A 351 0.31 -12.93 25.94
C THR A 351 0.12 -11.62 25.18
N TRP A 352 -1.02 -11.45 24.51
CA TRP A 352 -1.38 -10.26 23.74
C TRP A 352 -1.39 -8.99 24.61
N ASP A 353 -2.01 -9.07 25.79
CA ASP A 353 -2.14 -7.96 26.71
C ASP A 353 -0.75 -7.46 27.17
N VAL A 354 0.19 -8.38 27.43
CA VAL A 354 1.57 -8.04 27.82
C VAL A 354 2.38 -7.43 26.67
N ILE A 355 2.30 -7.97 25.45
CA ILE A 355 3.13 -7.47 24.33
C ILE A 355 2.60 -6.14 23.77
N THR A 356 1.32 -5.82 23.99
CA THR A 356 0.70 -4.59 23.51
C THR A 356 0.61 -3.49 24.57
N ASP A 357 0.91 -3.79 25.85
CA ASP A 357 1.10 -2.78 26.87
C ASP A 357 2.42 -2.02 26.68
N HIS A 358 2.35 -0.98 25.87
CA HIS A 358 3.51 -0.18 25.50
C HIS A 358 4.14 0.60 26.66
N ASP A 359 3.40 0.87 27.74
CA ASP A 359 3.94 1.62 28.87
C ASP A 359 4.73 0.71 29.81
N ASN A 360 4.33 -0.56 29.94
CA ASN A 360 5.01 -1.53 30.81
C ASN A 360 6.03 -2.43 30.07
N MET A 361 6.09 -2.34 28.74
CA MET A 361 6.94 -3.20 27.92
C MET A 361 8.45 -3.11 28.22
N ALA A 362 8.92 -2.01 28.81
CA ALA A 362 10.32 -1.89 29.23
C ALA A 362 10.73 -2.96 30.25
N SER A 363 9.79 -3.44 31.06
CA SER A 363 10.01 -4.45 32.09
C SER A 363 10.50 -5.79 31.55
N TRP A 364 10.12 -6.15 30.32
CA TRP A 364 10.51 -7.42 29.68
C TRP A 364 11.43 -7.25 28.47
N LEU A 365 11.51 -6.06 27.87
CA LEU A 365 12.44 -5.78 26.75
C LEU A 365 13.90 -5.66 27.18
N GLY A 366 14.19 -5.45 28.46
CA GLY A 366 15.56 -5.21 28.94
C GLY A 366 16.14 -3.89 28.43
N ILE A 367 15.31 -2.86 28.32
CA ILE A 367 15.69 -1.51 27.88
C ILE A 367 15.50 -0.50 29.02
N GLY A 368 16.04 0.71 28.86
CA GLY A 368 15.99 1.72 29.93
C GLY A 368 14.58 2.24 30.19
N SER A 369 13.81 2.53 29.14
CA SER A 369 12.40 2.92 29.26
C SER A 369 11.67 2.80 27.92
N ALA A 370 10.35 2.65 28.00
CA ALA A 370 9.41 2.76 26.89
C ALA A 370 8.33 3.77 27.29
N ARG A 371 8.02 4.72 26.42
CA ARG A 371 6.96 5.70 26.67
C ARG A 371 6.18 5.96 25.41
N ARG A 372 4.86 5.76 25.44
CA ARG A 372 3.99 6.20 24.35
C ARG A 372 3.98 7.72 24.26
N ILE A 373 4.11 8.23 23.04
CA ILE A 373 4.14 9.67 22.73
C ILE A 373 3.00 10.10 21.81
N VAL A 374 2.38 9.15 21.09
CA VAL A 374 1.18 9.36 20.26
C VAL A 374 0.25 8.17 20.46
N ASN A 375 -1.03 8.43 20.69
CA ASN A 375 -2.05 7.39 20.79
C ASN A 375 -2.44 6.85 19.40
N GLY A 376 -2.80 5.58 19.36
CA GLY A 376 -3.32 4.92 18.17
C GLY A 376 -4.84 4.93 18.10
N THR A 377 -5.37 4.13 17.18
CA THR A 377 -6.81 3.93 16.95
C THR A 377 -7.08 2.44 16.65
N PRO A 378 -8.19 1.85 17.15
CA PRO A 378 -9.22 2.46 18.02
C PRO A 378 -8.76 2.64 19.47
N GLY A 379 -7.86 1.81 19.99
CA GLY A 379 -7.27 1.95 21.32
C GLY A 379 -5.97 2.74 21.31
N ARG A 380 -5.53 3.22 22.49
CA ARG A 380 -4.29 4.01 22.65
C ARG A 380 -3.03 3.33 22.11
N ASP A 381 -2.98 2.00 22.14
CA ASP A 381 -1.86 1.19 21.63
C ASP A 381 -2.10 0.66 20.21
N GLY A 382 -3.24 1.01 19.62
CA GLY A 382 -3.65 0.61 18.28
C GLY A 382 -2.80 1.19 17.15
N ARG A 383 -3.29 1.04 15.92
CA ARG A 383 -2.59 1.51 14.71
C ARG A 383 -2.34 3.02 14.79
N GLY A 384 -1.13 3.43 14.37
CA GLY A 384 -0.69 4.81 14.40
C GLY A 384 -0.06 5.26 15.72
N SER A 385 -0.20 4.48 16.81
CA SER A 385 0.47 4.79 18.06
C SER A 385 1.98 4.85 17.87
N GLN A 386 2.62 5.77 18.60
CA GLN A 386 4.06 5.94 18.56
C GLN A 386 4.63 5.90 19.96
N ARG A 387 5.82 5.31 20.08
CA ARG A 387 6.54 5.18 21.33
C ARG A 387 8.00 5.55 21.19
N LEU A 388 8.54 6.16 22.23
CA LEU A 388 9.95 6.43 22.38
C LEU A 388 10.57 5.33 23.25
N LEU A 389 11.59 4.66 22.72
CA LEU A 389 12.36 3.62 23.39
C LEU A 389 13.75 4.15 23.73
N LYS A 390 14.16 4.01 24.99
CA LYS A 390 15.53 4.30 25.44
C LYS A 390 16.36 3.01 25.39
N LEU A 391 17.09 2.84 24.30
CA LEU A 391 17.97 1.71 24.05
C LEU A 391 19.39 2.01 24.57
N PRO A 392 20.25 1.00 24.76
CA PRO A 392 21.67 1.25 25.03
C PRO A 392 22.30 2.09 23.92
N GLY A 393 22.80 3.29 24.27
CA GLY A 393 23.53 4.19 23.37
C GLY A 393 22.67 4.98 22.35
N THR A 394 21.34 4.82 22.32
CA THR A 394 20.47 5.60 21.43
C THR A 394 19.02 5.66 21.93
N THR A 395 18.22 6.55 21.38
CA THR A 395 16.76 6.52 21.50
C THR A 395 16.15 6.21 20.15
N ALA A 396 15.16 5.31 20.10
CA ALA A 396 14.43 5.00 18.88
C ALA A 396 12.95 5.37 19.02
N THR A 397 12.33 5.81 17.93
CA THR A 397 10.87 6.01 17.89
C THR A 397 10.25 4.95 17.00
N GLU A 398 9.33 4.18 17.55
CA GLU A 398 8.56 3.17 16.83
C GLU A 398 7.14 3.64 16.58
N GLN A 399 6.57 3.24 15.45
CA GLN A 399 5.18 3.48 15.08
C GLN A 399 4.49 2.17 14.73
N VAL A 400 3.31 1.94 15.30
CA VAL A 400 2.45 0.81 14.99
C VAL A 400 1.79 1.01 13.63
N VAL A 401 1.93 0.04 12.74
CA VAL A 401 1.39 0.10 11.37
C VAL A 401 0.26 -0.90 11.14
N THR A 402 0.18 -1.96 11.95
CA THR A 402 -0.93 -2.93 11.96
C THR A 402 -1.19 -3.40 13.39
N PHE A 403 -2.46 -3.53 13.73
CA PHE A 403 -2.92 -3.95 15.06
C PHE A 403 -4.16 -4.82 14.89
N GLU A 404 -4.00 -6.14 14.95
CA GLU A 404 -5.02 -7.17 14.71
C GLU A 404 -5.12 -8.05 15.98
N PRO A 405 -5.89 -7.64 17.00
CA PRO A 405 -6.01 -8.40 18.24
C PRO A 405 -6.71 -9.75 18.05
N PRO A 406 -6.32 -10.79 18.80
CA PRO A 406 -5.13 -10.90 19.64
C PRO A 406 -3.96 -11.59 18.89
N THR A 407 -3.90 -11.52 17.56
CA THR A 407 -3.05 -12.43 16.76
C THR A 407 -1.85 -11.76 16.14
N THR A 408 -1.91 -10.49 15.75
CA THR A 408 -0.82 -9.88 14.97
C THR A 408 -0.65 -8.40 15.26
N TYR A 409 0.61 -8.02 15.47
CA TYR A 409 1.02 -6.66 15.76
C TYR A 409 2.26 -6.31 14.93
N ARG A 410 2.22 -5.21 14.16
CA ARG A 410 3.33 -4.76 13.29
C ARG A 410 3.72 -3.32 13.59
N TYR A 411 5.01 -3.04 13.54
CA TYR A 411 5.57 -1.71 13.75
C TYR A 411 6.76 -1.42 12.83
N ARG A 412 7.08 -0.13 12.70
CA ARG A 412 8.29 0.33 12.03
C ARG A 412 9.07 1.30 12.92
N VAL A 413 10.38 1.36 12.77
CA VAL A 413 11.18 2.40 13.43
C VAL A 413 11.24 3.63 12.54
N ILE A 414 10.72 4.76 13.03
CA ILE A 414 10.64 6.02 12.29
C ILE A 414 11.79 6.99 12.60
N ASN A 415 12.48 6.83 13.73
CA ASN A 415 13.63 7.67 14.09
C ASN A 415 14.65 6.93 14.99
N GLY A 416 15.91 7.37 14.96
CA GLY A 416 16.92 7.05 15.98
C GLY A 416 17.61 5.68 15.88
N SER A 417 17.23 4.84 14.91
CA SER A 417 17.83 3.51 14.70
C SER A 417 19.03 3.52 13.75
N PRO A 418 20.03 2.62 13.90
CA PRO A 418 21.12 2.42 12.94
C PRO A 418 20.66 1.76 11.62
N PHE A 419 19.37 1.44 11.50
CA PHE A 419 18.77 0.80 10.33
C PHE A 419 17.93 1.79 9.50
N VAL A 420 17.70 1.43 8.25
CA VAL A 420 16.63 1.99 7.39
C VAL A 420 15.64 0.88 7.06
N CYS A 421 14.38 1.25 6.81
CA CYS A 421 13.30 0.29 6.56
C CYS A 421 13.19 -0.80 7.65
N HIS A 422 13.38 -0.43 8.92
CA HIS A 422 13.21 -1.37 10.03
C HIS A 422 11.72 -1.64 10.23
N GLN A 423 11.32 -2.89 10.04
CA GLN A 423 9.97 -3.41 10.20
C GLN A 423 10.01 -4.56 11.20
N GLY A 424 9.12 -4.55 12.19
CA GLY A 424 8.93 -5.65 13.13
C GLY A 424 7.50 -6.17 13.09
N GLU A 425 7.35 -7.48 13.21
CA GLU A 425 6.08 -8.19 13.24
C GLU A 425 6.10 -9.21 14.37
N ILE A 426 5.11 -9.16 15.24
CA ILE A 426 4.85 -10.17 16.26
C ILE A 426 3.54 -10.86 15.89
N SER A 427 3.58 -12.19 15.79
CA SER A 427 2.44 -13.04 15.47
C SER A 427 2.24 -14.08 16.56
N LEU A 428 1.01 -14.22 17.04
CA LEU A 428 0.59 -15.18 18.06
C LEU A 428 -0.29 -16.26 17.44
N ARG A 429 -0.02 -17.51 17.79
CA ARG A 429 -0.83 -18.67 17.42
C ARG A 429 -1.13 -19.48 18.68
N ALA A 430 -2.39 -19.84 18.88
CA ALA A 430 -2.78 -20.76 19.95
C ALA A 430 -2.22 -22.17 19.67
N ASP A 431 -1.70 -22.82 20.71
CA ASP A 431 -1.22 -24.20 20.71
C ASP A 431 -1.72 -24.90 21.99
N GLY A 432 -2.99 -25.33 21.99
CA GLY A 432 -3.67 -25.77 23.21
C GLY A 432 -3.84 -24.62 24.21
N ASP A 433 -3.38 -24.83 25.45
CA ASP A 433 -3.35 -23.80 26.50
C ASP A 433 -2.09 -22.92 26.45
N GLU A 434 -1.20 -23.17 25.48
CA GLU A 434 0.01 -22.38 25.23
C GLU A 434 -0.16 -21.40 24.06
N THR A 435 0.76 -20.45 23.98
CA THR A 435 0.90 -19.52 22.86
C THR A 435 2.26 -19.69 22.20
N GLU A 436 2.26 -19.93 20.89
CA GLU A 436 3.44 -19.77 20.06
C GLU A 436 3.53 -18.32 19.58
N LEU A 437 4.58 -17.62 20.03
CA LEU A 437 4.90 -16.26 19.61
C LEU A 437 6.07 -16.30 18.64
N THR A 438 5.89 -15.71 17.45
CA THR A 438 6.96 -15.49 16.48
C THR A 438 7.19 -14.00 16.31
N TRP A 439 8.45 -13.57 16.45
CA TRP A 439 8.87 -12.18 16.24
C TRP A 439 9.87 -12.11 15.09
N THR A 440 9.44 -11.49 14.00
CA THR A 440 10.24 -11.26 12.79
C THR A 440 10.64 -9.80 12.69
N ILE A 441 11.93 -9.53 12.47
CA ILE A 441 12.45 -8.18 12.22
C ILE A 441 13.17 -8.15 10.88
N ARG A 442 12.76 -7.24 10.00
CA ARG A 442 13.40 -6.95 8.71
C ARG A 442 14.01 -5.57 8.73
N PHE A 443 15.21 -5.45 8.15
CA PHE A 443 15.90 -4.17 8.11
C PHE A 443 16.94 -4.10 6.99
N ARG A 444 17.39 -2.88 6.73
CA ARG A 444 18.58 -2.59 5.94
C ARG A 444 19.58 -1.79 6.79
N PRO A 445 20.87 -2.17 6.83
CA PRO A 445 21.87 -1.39 7.56
C PRO A 445 22.13 -0.05 6.88
N LYS A 446 22.32 1.02 7.66
CA LYS A 446 22.77 2.32 7.13
C LYS A 446 24.18 2.26 6.55
N VAL A 447 25.07 1.51 7.20
CA VAL A 447 26.45 1.33 6.78
C VAL A 447 26.55 0.03 5.97
N VAL A 448 26.96 0.14 4.71
CA VAL A 448 27.16 -1.01 3.82
C VAL A 448 28.19 -1.97 4.42
N GLY A 449 27.96 -3.29 4.32
CA GLY A 449 28.85 -4.31 4.88
C GLY A 449 28.61 -4.66 6.35
N SER A 450 28.01 -3.77 7.15
CA SER A 450 27.74 -4.04 8.58
C SER A 450 26.58 -5.00 8.86
N GLY A 451 25.79 -5.36 7.84
CA GLY A 451 24.52 -6.05 7.99
C GLY A 451 24.61 -7.46 8.60
N GLY A 452 25.65 -8.23 8.27
CA GLY A 452 25.83 -9.60 8.79
C GLY A 452 26.04 -9.63 10.30
N LEU A 453 26.94 -8.80 10.81
CA LEU A 453 27.20 -8.67 12.25
C LEU A 453 25.99 -8.13 13.00
N LEU A 454 25.34 -7.08 12.46
CA LEU A 454 24.12 -6.52 13.06
C LEU A 454 22.98 -7.54 13.12
N ARG A 455 22.83 -8.39 12.10
CA ARG A 455 21.86 -9.49 12.07
C ARG A 455 22.11 -10.50 13.19
N ILE A 456 23.37 -10.94 13.37
CA ILE A 456 23.74 -11.89 14.43
C ILE A 456 23.47 -11.27 15.80
N ALA A 457 23.96 -10.05 16.04
CA ALA A 457 23.80 -9.36 17.32
C ALA A 457 22.31 -9.18 17.67
N LEU A 458 21.50 -8.73 16.71
CA LEU A 458 20.06 -8.55 16.91
C LEU A 458 19.33 -9.88 17.15
N SER A 459 19.71 -10.96 16.45
CA SER A 459 19.13 -12.30 16.65
C SER A 459 19.39 -12.82 18.06
N VAL A 460 20.62 -12.69 18.56
CA VAL A 460 21.00 -13.12 19.91
C VAL A 460 20.27 -12.28 20.97
N ALA A 461 20.23 -10.96 20.79
CA ALA A 461 19.52 -10.06 21.69
C ALA A 461 18.02 -10.38 21.74
N LEU A 462 17.38 -10.54 20.58
CA LEU A 462 15.95 -10.87 20.48
C LEU A 462 15.62 -12.21 21.12
N GLY A 463 16.46 -13.23 20.88
CA GLY A 463 16.28 -14.54 21.52
C GLY A 463 16.41 -14.49 23.04
N ARG A 464 17.31 -13.65 23.57
CA ARG A 464 17.44 -13.42 25.03
C ARG A 464 16.21 -12.69 25.59
N VAL A 465 15.74 -11.64 24.91
CA VAL A 465 14.53 -10.90 25.31
C VAL A 465 13.33 -11.85 25.38
N LEU A 466 13.12 -12.69 24.38
CA LEU A 466 12.00 -13.62 24.35
C LEU A 466 12.09 -14.69 25.45
N ARG A 467 13.25 -15.34 25.61
CA ARG A 467 13.41 -16.48 26.53
C ARG A 467 13.56 -16.06 28.00
N SER A 468 14.24 -14.96 28.26
CA SER A 468 14.62 -14.56 29.62
C SER A 468 13.84 -13.33 30.13
N GLY A 469 13.17 -12.59 29.23
CA GLY A 469 12.35 -11.44 29.58
C GLY A 469 10.87 -11.75 29.43
N LEU A 470 10.39 -11.81 28.19
CA LEU A 470 8.97 -11.89 27.87
C LEU A 470 8.31 -13.17 28.39
N LYS A 471 8.86 -14.35 28.07
CA LYS A 471 8.24 -15.64 28.45
C LYS A 471 8.00 -15.74 29.97
N PRO A 472 9.02 -15.56 30.85
CA PRO A 472 8.78 -15.58 32.29
C PRO A 472 7.81 -14.51 32.77
N HIS A 473 7.85 -13.30 32.19
CA HIS A 473 6.97 -12.21 32.57
C HIS A 473 5.49 -12.55 32.33
N VAL A 474 5.18 -13.15 31.17
CA VAL A 474 3.82 -13.59 30.85
C VAL A 474 3.39 -14.77 31.72
N GLU A 475 4.24 -15.80 31.87
CA GLU A 475 3.90 -17.03 32.61
C GLU A 475 3.65 -16.74 34.11
N ILE A 476 4.50 -15.93 34.74
CA ILE A 476 4.32 -15.53 36.16
C ILE A 476 3.09 -14.63 36.30
N GLY A 477 2.90 -13.67 35.39
CA GLY A 477 1.73 -12.80 35.39
C GLY A 477 0.43 -13.60 35.25
N HIS A 478 0.41 -14.61 34.39
CA HIS A 478 -0.76 -15.47 34.21
C HIS A 478 -1.03 -16.36 35.42
N ALA A 479 -0.02 -17.03 35.96
CA ALA A 479 -0.16 -17.91 37.13
C ALA A 479 -0.67 -17.17 38.38
N THR A 480 -0.19 -15.94 38.62
CA THR A 480 -0.64 -15.11 39.74
C THR A 480 -2.11 -14.70 39.64
N HIS A 481 -2.60 -14.41 38.43
CA HIS A 481 -4.03 -14.10 38.21
C HIS A 481 -4.91 -15.35 38.34
N ALA A 482 -4.46 -16.49 37.78
CA ALA A 482 -5.21 -17.76 37.85
C ALA A 482 -5.37 -18.28 39.29
N GLY A 483 -4.36 -18.08 40.15
CA GLY A 483 -4.41 -18.47 41.57
C GLY A 483 -5.33 -17.62 42.45
N HIS A 484 -5.68 -16.40 42.05
CA HIS A 484 -6.64 -15.55 42.78
C HIS A 484 -8.11 -15.88 42.46
N THR A 485 -8.38 -16.51 41.32
CA THR A 485 -9.73 -16.93 40.91
C THR A 485 -10.19 -18.26 41.49
N THR A 486 -9.33 -18.99 42.22
CA THR A 486 -9.61 -20.34 42.73
C THR A 486 -9.76 -20.43 44.26
N SER A 487 -9.88 -19.32 44.98
CA SER A 487 -10.26 -19.37 46.40
C SER A 487 -11.77 -19.66 46.54
N PRO A 488 -12.20 -20.75 47.22
CA PRO A 488 -13.60 -20.97 47.53
C PRO A 488 -14.07 -19.92 48.54
N GLU A 489 -15.22 -19.30 48.29
CA GLU A 489 -15.97 -18.62 49.35
C GLU A 489 -16.37 -19.66 50.41
N ASP A 490 -15.65 -19.68 51.53
CA ASP A 490 -16.14 -20.31 52.76
C ASP A 490 -17.36 -19.51 53.25
N GLY A 491 -18.55 -20.03 52.92
CA GLY A 491 -19.81 -19.51 53.42
C GLY A 491 -19.89 -19.64 54.95
N PRO A 492 -20.45 -18.64 55.66
CA PRO A 492 -20.51 -18.69 57.12
C PRO A 492 -21.48 -19.78 57.57
N SER A 493 -20.96 -20.68 58.41
CA SER A 493 -21.71 -21.70 59.13
C SER A 493 -22.72 -21.05 60.10
N ALA A 494 -24.00 -21.36 59.89
CA ALA A 494 -25.08 -20.99 60.80
C ALA A 494 -25.04 -21.88 62.06
N PRO A 495 -25.37 -21.34 63.26
CA PRO A 495 -25.43 -22.14 64.48
C PRO A 495 -26.75 -22.91 64.55
N THR A 496 -26.65 -24.22 64.83
CA THR A 496 -27.74 -25.13 65.13
C THR A 496 -28.45 -24.75 66.45
N ARG A 497 -29.77 -24.88 66.46
CA ARG A 497 -30.60 -25.00 67.68
C ARG A 497 -30.85 -26.46 68.00
#